data_AF-A0A9E0PG72-F1
#
_entry.id   AF-A0A9E0PG72-F1
#
_cell.length_a   1.000
_cell.length_b   1.000
_cell.length_c   1.000
_cell.angle_alpha   90.00
_cell.angle_beta   90.00
_cell.angle_gamma   90.00
#
_symmetry.space_group_name_H-M   'P 1'
#
loop_
_entity.id
_entity.type
_entity.pdbx_description
1 polymer ?
#
loop_
_entity_poly.entity_id
_entity_poly.type
_entity_poly.pdbx_seq_one_letter_code
_entity_poly.pdbx_strand_id
1 'polypeptide(L)'
;MSLTVVKKRSGDIVLFDSKRIETAISKAYSATGLDLSADKLNKIIDKTVSELDKNFGEGKTPGVEDIQDLVEKEIAKVGDFEVAKAYILYREERNKERKRDIFKKRVYLKPYEYPELYEYVSAIRHSYWIHTEFNFVGDVQNFKVNVDEKERNAMKNAMLAIAQIEVAVKTFWGDIYKRIPKPEIGAVGATFAESEVRHTDAYSHLLEILGLNDVFKKIGEIPALMKRVQYLEKSLANSRSEDNAEYSQSILLFSLFIEHVSLFSQFLIIMSFNKHKNLFKGISNAVEATSKEEQIHGLFGINLINIIKQEHPDWFDRAFEEEIVKICREAFESEKEVVNWIFEKGELEFMSKDVVLEFIKQRFNNSLQSIGIRKIFDTDEALLKESDWFYDEVIGTKHGDFFNKKSINYNKKNKSITSDDLF
;
A
#
# COMPACT_ATOMS: atom_id res chain seq x y z
N MET A 1 16.83 -35.88 29.14
CA MET A 1 16.34 -35.08 28.00
C MET A 1 16.41 -33.62 28.42
N SER A 2 17.19 -32.82 27.70
CA SER A 2 17.45 -31.41 28.03
C SER A 2 16.53 -30.46 27.25
N LEU A 3 16.00 -30.93 26.12
CA LEU A 3 15.09 -30.21 25.26
C LEU A 3 13.69 -30.11 25.89
N THR A 4 13.25 -28.89 26.15
CA THR A 4 11.94 -28.61 26.77
C THR A 4 10.98 -27.88 25.83
N VAL A 5 11.50 -27.22 24.79
CA VAL A 5 10.71 -26.33 23.93
C VAL A 5 11.07 -26.47 22.44
N VAL A 6 10.12 -26.11 21.58
CA VAL A 6 10.27 -26.05 20.12
C VAL A 6 9.66 -24.75 19.57
N LYS A 7 10.29 -24.17 18.55
CA LYS A 7 9.77 -23.01 17.81
C LYS A 7 8.90 -23.49 16.64
N LYS A 8 7.61 -23.16 16.67
CA LYS A 8 6.66 -23.42 15.57
C LYS A 8 7.01 -22.59 14.34
N ARG A 9 6.44 -22.99 13.19
CA ARG A 9 6.50 -22.23 11.93
C ARG A 9 5.90 -20.82 12.05
N SER A 10 4.95 -20.61 12.96
CA SER A 10 4.39 -19.29 13.30
C SER A 10 5.37 -18.37 14.06
N GLY A 11 6.48 -18.92 14.57
CA GLY A 11 7.41 -18.23 15.47
C GLY A 11 7.16 -18.53 16.95
N ASP A 12 5.99 -19.06 17.32
CA ASP A 12 5.63 -19.35 18.72
C ASP A 12 6.51 -20.44 19.33
N ILE A 13 6.92 -20.25 20.58
CA ILE A 13 7.63 -21.26 21.36
C ILE A 13 6.61 -22.08 22.16
N VAL A 14 6.64 -23.40 22.01
CA VAL A 14 5.77 -24.33 22.74
C VAL A 14 6.56 -25.46 23.38
N LEU A 15 5.95 -26.16 24.33
CA LEU A 15 6.55 -27.34 24.95
C LEU A 15 6.80 -28.44 23.91
N PHE A 16 7.97 -29.07 24.01
CA PHE A 16 8.32 -30.22 23.20
C PHE A 16 7.45 -31.44 23.55
N ASP A 17 6.97 -32.15 22.53
CA ASP A 17 6.13 -33.35 22.67
C ASP A 17 6.54 -34.39 21.63
N SER A 18 7.22 -35.44 22.08
CA SER A 18 7.72 -36.53 21.22
C SER A 18 6.59 -37.32 20.56
N LYS A 19 5.36 -37.32 21.11
CA LYS A 19 4.20 -37.99 20.49
C LYS A 19 3.84 -37.40 19.13
N ARG A 20 4.22 -36.14 18.86
CA ARG A 20 4.05 -35.52 17.55
C ARG A 20 4.98 -36.13 16.51
N ILE A 21 6.20 -36.48 16.90
CA ILE A 21 7.17 -37.18 16.05
C ILE A 21 6.65 -38.59 15.76
N GLU A 22 6.23 -39.30 16.80
CA GLU A 22 5.60 -40.63 16.71
C GLU A 22 4.44 -40.63 15.71
N THR A 23 3.49 -39.70 15.86
CA THR A 23 2.33 -39.58 14.97
C THR A 23 2.74 -39.32 13.52
N ALA A 24 3.77 -38.50 13.29
CA ALA A 24 4.24 -38.20 11.94
C ALA A 24 4.90 -39.42 11.28
N ILE A 25 5.74 -40.15 12.01
CA ILE A 25 6.39 -41.38 11.53
C ILE A 25 5.33 -42.44 11.23
N SER A 26 4.41 -42.72 12.16
CA SER A 26 3.37 -43.73 11.98
C SER A 26 2.49 -43.46 10.76
N LYS A 27 2.17 -42.18 10.49
CA LYS A 27 1.42 -41.79 9.28
C LYS A 27 2.21 -42.06 7.99
N ALA A 28 3.52 -41.83 7.99
CA ALA A 28 4.35 -42.09 6.82
C ALA A 28 4.44 -43.59 6.52
N TYR A 29 4.66 -44.44 7.54
CA TYR A 29 4.66 -45.90 7.37
C TYR A 29 3.31 -46.39 6.87
N SER A 30 2.21 -45.94 7.49
CA SER A 30 0.85 -46.29 7.07
C SER A 30 0.55 -45.89 5.62
N ALA A 31 1.05 -44.75 5.15
CA ALA A 31 0.86 -44.29 3.78
C ALA A 31 1.64 -45.13 2.75
N THR A 32 2.78 -45.71 3.16
CA THR A 32 3.58 -46.61 2.30
C THR A 32 3.16 -48.07 2.35
N GLY A 33 2.34 -48.47 3.33
CA GLY A 33 1.95 -49.87 3.53
C GLY A 33 3.07 -50.77 4.09
N LEU A 34 4.15 -50.18 4.60
CA LEU A 34 5.27 -50.90 5.22
C LEU A 34 5.03 -51.13 6.71
N ASP A 35 5.47 -52.29 7.21
CA ASP A 35 5.33 -52.67 8.61
C ASP A 35 6.22 -51.81 9.52
N LEU A 36 5.61 -51.30 10.59
CA LEU A 36 6.27 -50.55 11.64
C LEU A 36 6.10 -51.26 12.98
N SER A 37 7.15 -51.94 13.45
CA SER A 37 7.15 -52.51 14.79
C SER A 37 7.34 -51.43 15.85
N ALA A 38 6.81 -51.66 17.05
CA ALA A 38 6.98 -50.75 18.19
C ALA A 38 8.47 -50.49 18.51
N ASP A 39 9.31 -51.51 18.42
CA ASP A 39 10.75 -51.38 18.65
C ASP A 39 11.44 -50.49 17.60
N LYS A 40 11.03 -50.62 16.32
CA LYS A 40 11.56 -49.79 15.24
C LYS A 40 11.14 -48.33 15.40
N LEU A 41 9.87 -48.09 15.72
CA LEU A 41 9.33 -46.76 15.99
C LEU A 41 10.05 -46.08 17.16
N ASN A 42 10.17 -46.77 18.31
CA ASN A 42 10.88 -46.26 19.47
C ASN A 42 12.35 -45.96 19.15
N LYS A 43 13.02 -46.83 18.38
CA LYS A 43 14.41 -46.61 17.96
C LYS A 43 14.58 -45.34 17.11
N ILE A 44 13.67 -45.08 16.17
CA ILE A 44 13.71 -43.86 15.33
C ILE A 44 13.46 -42.62 16.21
N ILE A 45 12.47 -42.68 17.11
CA ILE A 45 12.14 -41.57 18.01
C ILE A 45 13.31 -41.27 18.95
N ASP A 46 13.83 -42.26 19.65
CA ASP A 46 14.92 -42.10 20.61
C ASP A 46 16.18 -41.53 19.94
N LYS A 47 16.50 -41.97 18.73
CA LYS A 47 17.61 -41.42 17.95
C LYS A 47 17.35 -39.99 17.52
N THR A 48 16.14 -39.68 17.04
CA THR A 48 15.76 -38.32 16.65
C THR A 48 15.88 -37.37 17.84
N VAL A 49 15.36 -37.78 19.00
CA VAL A 49 15.36 -36.95 20.21
C VAL A 49 16.76 -36.81 20.80
N SER A 50 17.57 -37.88 20.80
CA SER A 50 18.99 -37.82 21.18
C SER A 50 19.76 -36.82 20.31
N GLU A 51 19.52 -36.81 19.01
CA GLU A 51 20.22 -35.91 18.10
C GLU A 51 19.72 -34.46 18.21
N LEU A 52 18.44 -34.26 18.50
CA LEU A 52 17.89 -32.94 18.86
C LEU A 52 18.53 -32.42 20.15
N ASP A 53 18.60 -33.24 21.20
CA ASP A 53 19.26 -32.89 22.46
C ASP A 53 20.74 -32.56 22.24
N LYS A 54 21.44 -33.29 21.36
CA LYS A 54 22.84 -33.02 21.05
C LYS A 54 23.05 -31.73 20.26
N ASN A 55 22.19 -31.43 19.30
CA ASN A 55 22.33 -30.28 18.41
C ASN A 55 21.81 -28.98 19.03
N PHE A 56 20.79 -29.08 19.90
CA PHE A 56 20.05 -27.95 20.46
C PHE A 56 19.97 -27.96 22.00
N GLY A 57 20.75 -28.81 22.68
CA GLY A 57 20.86 -28.82 24.14
C GLY A 57 21.41 -27.51 24.71
N GLU A 58 21.02 -27.22 25.95
CA GLU A 58 21.35 -26.00 26.73
C GLU A 58 21.22 -24.67 25.97
N GLY A 59 20.04 -24.04 26.08
CA GLY A 59 19.81 -22.65 25.66
C GLY A 59 19.47 -22.44 24.18
N LYS A 60 19.41 -23.49 23.37
CA LYS A 60 18.96 -23.42 21.97
C LYS A 60 17.55 -24.00 21.80
N THR A 61 16.82 -23.50 20.81
CA THR A 61 15.44 -23.94 20.52
C THR A 61 15.36 -24.40 19.07
N PRO A 62 15.14 -25.70 18.80
CA PRO A 62 14.96 -26.18 17.44
C PRO A 62 13.65 -25.63 16.85
N GLY A 63 13.68 -25.35 15.55
CA GLY A 63 12.49 -25.15 14.74
C GLY A 63 11.84 -26.47 14.36
N VAL A 64 10.59 -26.40 13.88
CA VAL A 64 9.88 -27.58 13.36
C VAL A 64 10.62 -28.20 12.17
N GLU A 65 11.28 -27.40 11.34
CA GLU A 65 12.05 -27.93 10.19
C GLU A 65 13.27 -28.74 10.64
N ASP A 66 13.99 -28.30 11.69
CA ASP A 66 15.12 -29.05 12.25
C ASP A 66 14.71 -30.45 12.73
N ILE A 67 13.52 -30.54 13.35
CA ILE A 67 12.95 -31.83 13.78
C ILE A 67 12.64 -32.70 12.56
N GLN A 68 12.03 -32.12 11.52
CA GLN A 68 11.66 -32.88 10.31
C GLN A 68 12.89 -33.39 9.55
N ASP A 69 13.95 -32.60 9.46
CA ASP A 69 15.23 -33.00 8.86
C ASP A 69 15.85 -34.21 9.60
N LEU A 70 15.77 -34.21 10.93
CA LEU A 70 16.27 -35.32 11.73
C LEU A 70 15.39 -36.58 11.61
N VAL A 71 14.07 -36.43 11.60
CA VAL A 71 13.15 -37.56 11.37
C VAL A 71 13.41 -38.22 10.03
N GLU A 72 13.56 -37.42 8.97
CA GLU A 72 13.92 -37.89 7.63
C GLU A 72 15.22 -38.71 7.65
N LYS A 73 16.26 -38.15 8.28
CA LYS A 73 17.58 -38.79 8.39
C LYS A 73 17.53 -40.10 9.17
N GLU A 74 16.78 -40.16 10.26
CA GLU A 74 16.69 -41.38 11.08
C GLU A 74 15.85 -42.48 10.40
N ILE A 75 14.80 -42.14 9.65
CA ILE A 75 14.06 -43.10 8.81
C ILE A 75 14.98 -43.68 7.73
N ALA A 76 15.78 -42.84 7.06
CA ALA A 76 16.72 -43.31 6.04
C ALA A 76 17.82 -44.22 6.63
N LYS A 77 18.33 -43.90 7.82
CA LYS A 77 19.37 -44.69 8.51
C LYS A 77 18.92 -46.09 8.90
N VAL A 78 17.64 -46.32 9.17
CA VAL A 78 17.11 -47.66 9.47
C VAL A 78 16.84 -48.50 8.21
N GLY A 79 17.14 -47.97 7.02
CA GLY A 79 17.06 -48.67 5.74
C GLY A 79 15.72 -48.54 5.02
N ASP A 80 14.77 -47.77 5.56
CA ASP A 80 13.42 -47.64 4.99
C ASP A 80 13.35 -46.46 4.01
N PHE A 81 14.11 -46.56 2.94
CA PHE A 81 14.26 -45.49 1.94
C PHE A 81 12.92 -45.09 1.29
N GLU A 82 11.99 -46.04 1.11
CA GLU A 82 10.66 -45.75 0.57
C GLU A 82 9.84 -44.87 1.52
N VAL A 83 9.89 -45.13 2.83
CA VAL A 83 9.23 -44.30 3.85
C VAL A 83 9.88 -42.93 3.93
N ALA A 84 11.22 -42.86 3.92
CA ALA A 84 11.93 -41.58 3.93
C ALA A 84 11.55 -40.73 2.72
N LYS A 85 11.53 -41.32 1.51
CA LYS A 85 11.11 -40.63 0.28
C LYS A 85 9.66 -40.16 0.36
N ALA A 86 8.74 -40.99 0.84
CA ALA A 86 7.34 -40.62 1.00
C ALA A 86 7.17 -39.48 2.03
N TYR A 87 7.92 -39.51 3.12
CA TYR A 87 7.92 -38.46 4.14
C TYR A 87 8.41 -37.12 3.56
N ILE A 88 9.52 -37.14 2.81
CA ILE A 88 10.09 -35.97 2.12
C ILE A 88 9.07 -35.37 1.15
N LEU A 89 8.53 -36.19 0.24
CA LEU A 89 7.58 -35.74 -0.76
C LEU A 89 6.31 -35.16 -0.11
N TYR A 90 5.79 -35.78 0.95
CA TYR A 90 4.66 -35.25 1.69
C TYR A 90 4.98 -33.92 2.38
N ARG A 91 6.16 -33.79 2.98
CA ARG A 91 6.61 -32.52 3.59
C ARG A 91 6.71 -31.42 2.55
N GLU A 92 7.32 -31.72 1.40
CA GLU A 92 7.47 -30.78 0.29
C GLU A 92 6.10 -30.36 -0.27
N GLU A 93 5.18 -31.31 -0.49
CA GLU A 93 3.82 -31.04 -0.95
C GLU A 93 3.07 -30.14 0.05
N ARG A 94 3.15 -30.46 1.35
CA ARG A 94 2.55 -29.62 2.39
C ARG A 94 3.21 -28.25 2.51
N ASN A 95 4.51 -28.12 2.21
CA ASN A 95 5.18 -26.83 2.14
C ASN A 95 4.68 -26.02 0.94
N LYS A 96 4.46 -26.64 -0.21
CA LYS A 96 3.84 -26.02 -1.39
C LYS A 96 2.41 -25.57 -1.11
N GLU A 97 1.59 -26.42 -0.50
CA GLU A 97 0.22 -26.08 -0.10
C GLU A 97 0.14 -24.94 0.93
N ARG A 98 1.16 -24.83 1.80
CA ARG A 98 1.25 -23.75 2.79
C ARG A 98 1.79 -22.46 2.21
N LYS A 99 2.44 -22.49 1.03
CA LYS A 99 2.95 -21.29 0.39
C LYS A 99 1.75 -20.45 -0.03
N ARG A 100 1.70 -19.23 0.48
CA ARG A 100 0.73 -18.22 0.09
C ARG A 100 0.93 -17.93 -1.40
N ASP A 101 -0.20 -17.79 -2.09
CA ASP A 101 -0.27 -17.36 -3.49
C ASP A 101 -1.41 -16.35 -3.54
N ILE A 102 -1.08 -15.09 -3.79
CA ILE A 102 -2.01 -13.98 -3.74
C ILE A 102 -3.03 -14.01 -4.88
N PHE A 103 -2.65 -14.57 -6.03
CA PHE A 103 -3.52 -14.67 -7.22
C PHE A 103 -4.43 -15.89 -7.19
N LYS A 104 -4.09 -16.92 -6.40
CA LYS A 104 -4.92 -18.12 -6.26
C LYS A 104 -6.20 -17.85 -5.46
N LYS A 105 -7.36 -18.12 -6.05
CA LYS A 105 -8.66 -17.97 -5.38
C LYS A 105 -8.76 -18.77 -4.09
N ARG A 106 -9.23 -18.12 -3.02
CA ARG A 106 -9.64 -18.78 -1.78
C ARG A 106 -11.17 -18.82 -1.68
N VAL A 107 -11.73 -20.01 -1.45
CA VAL A 107 -13.19 -20.21 -1.40
C VAL A 107 -13.76 -19.88 -0.01
N TYR A 108 -13.02 -20.16 1.05
CA TYR A 108 -13.45 -19.93 2.43
C TYR A 108 -13.05 -18.54 2.92
N LEU A 109 -13.88 -17.94 3.78
CA LEU A 109 -13.64 -16.60 4.30
C LEU A 109 -12.47 -16.55 5.30
N LYS A 110 -12.37 -17.52 6.22
CA LYS A 110 -11.37 -17.57 7.30
C LYS A 110 -10.68 -18.92 7.39
N PRO A 111 -9.43 -18.99 7.88
CA PRO A 111 -8.58 -17.86 8.29
C PRO A 111 -8.15 -17.00 7.08
N TYR A 112 -7.77 -15.74 7.36
CA TYR A 112 -7.17 -14.88 6.33
C TYR A 112 -5.74 -15.35 6.06
N GLU A 113 -5.34 -15.31 4.80
CA GLU A 113 -3.95 -15.54 4.39
C GLU A 113 -3.13 -14.27 4.59
N TYR A 114 -3.73 -13.10 4.34
CA TYR A 114 -3.12 -11.77 4.44
C TYR A 114 -3.84 -10.89 5.50
N PRO A 115 -3.91 -11.31 6.78
CA PRO A 115 -4.62 -10.54 7.81
C PRO A 115 -4.11 -9.11 7.98
N GLU A 116 -2.83 -8.87 7.75
CA GLU A 116 -2.18 -7.55 7.78
C GLU A 116 -2.81 -6.57 6.77
N LEU A 117 -3.28 -7.06 5.63
CA LEU A 117 -3.93 -6.22 4.62
C LEU A 117 -5.34 -5.79 5.02
N TYR A 118 -5.99 -6.53 5.93
CA TYR A 118 -7.34 -6.17 6.38
C TYR A 118 -7.34 -4.91 7.26
N GLU A 119 -6.21 -4.53 7.85
CA GLU A 119 -6.07 -3.32 8.68
C GLU A 119 -6.40 -2.04 7.90
N TYR A 120 -6.22 -2.05 6.58
CA TYR A 120 -6.56 -0.94 5.68
C TYR A 120 -8.07 -0.63 5.63
N VAL A 121 -8.92 -1.64 5.80
CA VAL A 121 -10.37 -1.42 5.95
C VAL A 121 -10.64 -0.57 7.19
N SER A 122 -9.98 -0.90 8.30
CA SER A 122 -10.10 -0.11 9.53
C SER A 122 -9.52 1.29 9.33
N ALA A 123 -8.36 1.44 8.69
CA ALA A 123 -7.75 2.75 8.45
C ALA A 123 -8.71 3.71 7.72
N ILE A 124 -9.32 3.27 6.61
CA ILE A 124 -10.28 4.11 5.87
C ILE A 124 -11.53 4.42 6.69
N ARG A 125 -12.04 3.46 7.48
CA ARG A 125 -13.16 3.73 8.39
C ARG A 125 -12.83 4.78 9.44
N HIS A 126 -11.57 4.88 9.87
CA HIS A 126 -11.13 5.91 10.82
C HIS A 126 -10.92 7.27 10.15
N SER A 127 -10.53 7.30 8.87
CA SER A 127 -10.37 8.54 8.09
C SER A 127 -11.66 9.02 7.44
N TYR A 128 -12.75 8.24 7.48
CA TYR A 128 -14.02 8.52 6.80
C TYR A 128 -14.49 9.95 7.00
N TRP A 129 -14.82 10.62 5.88
CA TRP A 129 -15.27 12.01 5.84
C TRP A 129 -16.15 12.23 4.63
N ILE A 130 -17.05 13.21 4.70
CA ILE A 130 -17.84 13.71 3.56
C ILE A 130 -17.69 15.22 3.49
N HIS A 131 -17.67 15.79 2.28
CA HIS A 131 -17.42 17.21 2.09
C HIS A 131 -18.44 18.12 2.79
N THR A 132 -19.65 17.60 3.06
CA THR A 132 -20.71 18.32 3.76
C THR A 132 -20.43 18.56 5.25
N GLU A 133 -19.38 17.93 5.82
CA GLU A 133 -18.89 18.19 7.18
C GLU A 133 -18.02 19.45 7.27
N PHE A 134 -17.61 20.02 6.13
CA PHE A 134 -16.79 21.23 6.05
C PHE A 134 -17.62 22.46 5.67
N ASN A 135 -17.10 23.64 6.01
CA ASN A 135 -17.70 24.93 5.64
C ASN A 135 -16.76 25.69 4.70
N PHE A 136 -17.24 26.03 3.51
CA PHE A 136 -16.47 26.66 2.44
C PHE A 136 -16.83 28.13 2.17
N VAL A 137 -17.72 28.75 2.96
CA VAL A 137 -18.16 30.14 2.70
C VAL A 137 -17.00 31.12 2.74
N GLY A 138 -16.15 31.00 3.76
CA GLY A 138 -14.95 31.82 3.88
C GLY A 138 -13.99 31.59 2.72
N ASP A 139 -13.89 30.36 2.24
CA ASP A 139 -13.04 29.93 1.13
C ASP A 139 -13.49 30.55 -0.20
N VAL A 140 -14.79 30.59 -0.48
CA VAL A 140 -15.36 31.25 -1.67
C VAL A 140 -15.06 32.75 -1.62
N GLN A 141 -15.26 33.39 -0.46
CA GLN A 141 -14.92 34.81 -0.29
C GLN A 141 -13.42 35.06 -0.48
N ASN A 142 -12.57 34.19 0.09
CA ASN A 142 -11.12 34.27 -0.09
C ASN A 142 -10.77 34.17 -1.57
N PHE A 143 -11.32 33.18 -2.27
CA PHE A 143 -11.05 32.94 -3.69
C PHE A 143 -11.50 34.10 -4.57
N LYS A 144 -12.60 34.79 -4.22
CA LYS A 144 -13.16 35.90 -5.00
C LYS A 144 -12.51 37.26 -4.67
N VAL A 145 -12.09 37.50 -3.44
CA VAL A 145 -11.72 38.87 -2.99
C VAL A 145 -10.37 38.96 -2.29
N ASN A 146 -10.00 38.00 -1.45
CA ASN A 146 -8.89 38.20 -0.48
C ASN A 146 -7.53 37.71 -0.97
N VAL A 147 -7.42 37.28 -2.23
CA VAL A 147 -6.17 36.82 -2.86
C VAL A 147 -5.86 37.60 -4.12
N ASP A 148 -4.57 37.77 -4.42
CA ASP A 148 -4.12 38.39 -5.66
C ASP A 148 -4.30 37.48 -6.89
N GLU A 149 -3.93 37.96 -8.08
CA GLU A 149 -4.05 37.18 -9.33
C GLU A 149 -3.20 35.91 -9.32
N LYS A 150 -1.98 35.96 -8.76
CA LYS A 150 -1.04 34.84 -8.75
C LYS A 150 -1.54 33.74 -7.81
N GLU A 151 -1.94 34.14 -6.62
CA GLU A 151 -2.51 33.29 -5.60
C GLU A 151 -3.79 32.59 -6.08
N ARG A 152 -4.69 33.36 -6.68
CA ARG A 152 -5.92 32.83 -7.26
C ARG A 152 -5.66 31.86 -8.39
N ASN A 153 -4.68 32.17 -9.25
CA ASN A 153 -4.29 31.28 -10.34
C ASN A 153 -3.72 29.97 -9.82
N ALA A 154 -2.81 30.01 -8.85
CA ALA A 154 -2.22 28.82 -8.25
C ALA A 154 -3.29 27.95 -7.58
N MET A 155 -4.20 28.54 -6.78
CA MET A 155 -5.32 27.82 -6.18
C MET A 155 -6.24 27.18 -7.24
N LYS A 156 -6.62 27.96 -8.26
CA LYS A 156 -7.46 27.50 -9.39
C LYS A 156 -6.81 26.33 -10.13
N ASN A 157 -5.55 26.48 -10.55
CA ASN A 157 -4.86 25.47 -11.35
C ASN A 157 -4.56 24.21 -10.50
N ALA A 158 -4.20 24.36 -9.22
CA ALA A 158 -4.05 23.22 -8.31
C ALA A 158 -5.38 22.45 -8.12
N MET A 159 -6.49 23.16 -7.94
CA MET A 159 -7.84 22.55 -7.83
C MET A 159 -8.23 21.79 -9.11
N LEU A 160 -7.98 22.38 -10.28
CA LEU A 160 -8.23 21.73 -11.57
C LEU A 160 -7.36 20.49 -11.78
N ALA A 161 -6.08 20.54 -11.38
CA ALA A 161 -5.18 19.40 -11.45
C ALA A 161 -5.61 18.25 -10.52
N ILE A 162 -6.13 18.54 -9.33
CA ILE A 162 -6.70 17.50 -8.46
C ILE A 162 -7.96 16.92 -9.10
N ALA A 163 -8.91 17.77 -9.47
CA ALA A 163 -10.17 17.34 -10.05
C ALA A 163 -10.01 16.53 -11.34
N GLN A 164 -8.95 16.76 -12.13
CA GLN A 164 -8.65 15.97 -13.31
C GLN A 164 -8.49 14.47 -12.99
N ILE A 165 -7.88 14.15 -11.85
CA ILE A 165 -7.68 12.77 -11.39
C ILE A 165 -8.90 12.30 -10.60
N GLU A 166 -9.42 13.13 -9.69
CA GLU A 166 -10.47 12.76 -8.75
C GLU A 166 -11.86 12.62 -9.37
N VAL A 167 -12.16 13.39 -10.43
CA VAL A 167 -13.44 13.31 -11.14
C VAL A 167 -13.42 12.22 -12.22
N ALA A 168 -12.24 11.66 -12.52
CA ALA A 168 -12.14 10.48 -13.37
C ALA A 168 -12.59 9.24 -12.58
N VAL A 169 -13.31 8.33 -13.22
CA VAL A 169 -13.81 7.12 -12.55
C VAL A 169 -12.63 6.19 -12.17
N LYS A 170 -12.19 6.23 -10.91
CA LYS A 170 -11.14 5.34 -10.38
C LYS A 170 -11.72 3.95 -10.03
N THR A 171 -11.98 3.12 -11.05
CA THR A 171 -12.48 1.74 -10.82
C THR A 171 -11.41 0.74 -10.38
N PHE A 172 -10.13 1.13 -10.37
CA PHE A 172 -9.01 0.22 -10.16
C PHE A 172 -9.14 -0.60 -8.86
N TRP A 173 -9.36 0.07 -7.72
CA TRP A 173 -9.51 -0.60 -6.43
C TRP A 173 -10.76 -1.47 -6.34
N GLY A 174 -11.88 -1.02 -6.93
CA GLY A 174 -13.13 -1.78 -6.96
C GLY A 174 -13.00 -3.10 -7.75
N ASP A 175 -12.12 -3.12 -8.75
CA ASP A 175 -11.88 -4.27 -9.62
C ASP A 175 -10.78 -5.21 -9.13
N ILE A 176 -10.04 -4.85 -8.07
CA ILE A 176 -8.86 -5.61 -7.63
C ILE A 176 -9.15 -7.08 -7.33
N TYR A 177 -10.35 -7.40 -6.81
CA TYR A 177 -10.76 -8.76 -6.47
C TYR A 177 -10.89 -9.68 -7.69
N LYS A 178 -11.09 -9.12 -8.89
CA LYS A 178 -11.16 -9.89 -10.14
C LYS A 178 -9.83 -10.58 -10.45
N ARG A 179 -8.73 -9.95 -10.04
CA ARG A 179 -7.34 -10.41 -10.28
C ARG A 179 -6.71 -11.01 -9.04
N ILE A 180 -7.03 -10.48 -7.86
CA ILE A 180 -6.53 -10.94 -6.57
C ILE A 180 -7.72 -11.44 -5.74
N PRO A 181 -8.18 -12.68 -5.99
CA PRO A 181 -9.42 -13.24 -5.43
C PRO A 181 -9.26 -13.72 -3.98
N LYS A 182 -8.88 -12.79 -3.08
CA LYS A 182 -8.78 -12.99 -1.63
C LYS A 182 -9.85 -12.15 -0.92
N PRO A 183 -10.70 -12.75 -0.06
CA PRO A 183 -11.77 -12.01 0.62
C PRO A 183 -11.32 -10.75 1.38
N GLU A 184 -10.17 -10.80 2.06
CA GLU A 184 -9.59 -9.67 2.79
C GLU A 184 -9.16 -8.53 1.85
N ILE A 185 -8.68 -8.84 0.64
CA ILE A 185 -8.30 -7.86 -0.38
C ILE A 185 -9.53 -7.30 -1.07
N GLY A 186 -10.55 -8.13 -1.33
CA GLY A 186 -11.84 -7.66 -1.83
C GLY A 186 -12.53 -6.70 -0.87
N ALA A 187 -12.40 -6.92 0.44
CA ALA A 187 -12.91 -5.99 1.45
C ALA A 187 -12.19 -4.63 1.40
N VAL A 188 -10.86 -4.61 1.24
CA VAL A 188 -10.10 -3.36 1.05
C VAL A 188 -10.53 -2.67 -0.24
N GLY A 189 -10.56 -3.39 -1.36
CA GLY A 189 -10.93 -2.84 -2.67
C GLY A 189 -12.32 -2.19 -2.68
N ALA A 190 -13.31 -2.83 -2.05
CA ALA A 190 -14.65 -2.24 -1.92
C ALA A 190 -14.68 -1.01 -0.99
N THR A 191 -13.84 -1.00 0.06
CA THR A 191 -13.74 0.13 0.98
C THR A 191 -13.06 1.33 0.31
N PHE A 192 -12.01 1.09 -0.47
CA PHE A 192 -11.33 2.13 -1.24
C PHE A 192 -12.23 2.64 -2.38
N ALA A 193 -12.95 1.75 -3.08
CA ALA A 193 -13.88 2.18 -4.11
C ALA A 193 -14.96 3.16 -3.59
N GLU A 194 -15.39 3.03 -2.33
CA GLU A 194 -16.31 3.99 -1.72
C GLU A 194 -15.62 5.31 -1.32
N SER A 195 -14.36 5.28 -0.85
CA SER A 195 -13.62 6.53 -0.57
C SER A 195 -13.46 7.39 -1.82
N GLU A 196 -13.21 6.77 -2.97
CA GLU A 196 -13.12 7.46 -4.26
C GLU A 196 -14.41 8.18 -4.67
N VAL A 197 -15.57 7.63 -4.32
CA VAL A 197 -16.86 8.32 -4.54
C VAL A 197 -16.92 9.60 -3.70
N ARG A 198 -16.51 9.53 -2.43
CA ARG A 198 -16.49 10.70 -1.53
C ARG A 198 -15.51 11.76 -2.01
N HIS A 199 -14.37 11.37 -2.57
CA HIS A 199 -13.40 12.31 -3.15
C HIS A 199 -13.99 12.98 -4.39
N THR A 200 -14.56 12.19 -5.31
CA THR A 200 -15.25 12.71 -6.51
C THR A 200 -16.31 13.76 -6.14
N ASP A 201 -17.18 13.44 -5.18
CA ASP A 201 -18.24 14.33 -4.72
C ASP A 201 -17.67 15.62 -4.14
N ALA A 202 -16.61 15.53 -3.33
CA ALA A 202 -15.95 16.68 -2.72
C ALA A 202 -15.36 17.64 -3.75
N TYR A 203 -14.56 17.14 -4.69
CA TYR A 203 -13.91 17.98 -5.69
C TYR A 203 -14.90 18.49 -6.75
N SER A 204 -15.93 17.73 -7.09
CA SER A 204 -17.05 18.21 -7.89
C SER A 204 -17.76 19.40 -7.22
N HIS A 205 -18.07 19.28 -5.93
CA HIS A 205 -18.67 20.37 -5.17
C HIS A 205 -17.77 21.62 -5.10
N LEU A 206 -16.46 21.44 -4.88
CA LEU A 206 -15.49 22.54 -4.86
C LEU A 206 -15.41 23.26 -6.21
N LEU A 207 -15.44 22.53 -7.33
CA LEU A 207 -15.50 23.15 -8.67
C LEU A 207 -16.76 24.01 -8.84
N GLU A 208 -17.91 23.53 -8.35
CA GLU A 208 -19.17 24.24 -8.44
C GLU A 208 -19.17 25.54 -7.65
N ILE A 209 -18.85 25.49 -6.35
CA ILE A 209 -18.92 26.68 -5.47
C ILE A 209 -17.85 27.73 -5.79
N LEU A 210 -16.73 27.33 -6.40
CA LEU A 210 -15.69 28.24 -6.88
C LEU A 210 -15.98 28.78 -8.29
N GLY A 211 -17.02 28.29 -8.97
CA GLY A 211 -17.39 28.72 -10.32
C GLY A 211 -16.41 28.25 -11.40
N LEU A 212 -15.81 27.06 -11.22
CA LEU A 212 -14.77 26.52 -12.10
C LEU A 212 -15.28 25.50 -13.12
N ASN A 213 -16.57 25.16 -13.10
CA ASN A 213 -17.16 24.14 -13.99
C ASN A 213 -16.89 24.39 -15.48
N ASP A 214 -16.99 25.63 -15.97
CA ASP A 214 -16.75 25.93 -17.38
C ASP A 214 -15.27 25.87 -17.77
N VAL A 215 -14.38 26.13 -16.81
CA VAL A 215 -12.93 25.94 -17.01
C VAL A 215 -12.62 24.44 -17.04
N PHE A 216 -13.22 23.66 -16.14
CA PHE A 216 -13.03 22.21 -16.06
C PHE A 216 -13.52 21.49 -17.32
N LYS A 217 -14.62 21.93 -17.96
CA LYS A 217 -15.08 21.40 -19.26
C LYS A 217 -14.01 21.49 -20.36
N LYS A 218 -13.07 22.43 -20.24
CA LYS A 218 -11.98 22.67 -21.20
C LYS A 218 -10.64 22.11 -20.72
N ILE A 219 -10.63 21.23 -19.72
CA ILE A 219 -9.39 20.71 -19.14
C ILE A 219 -8.53 19.95 -20.16
N GLY A 220 -9.16 19.36 -21.18
CA GLY A 220 -8.46 18.69 -22.29
C GLY A 220 -7.71 19.65 -23.23
N GLU A 221 -7.93 20.96 -23.12
CA GLU A 221 -7.17 21.97 -23.88
C GLU A 221 -5.84 22.33 -23.19
N ILE A 222 -5.62 21.89 -21.94
CA ILE A 222 -4.44 22.25 -21.13
C ILE A 222 -3.31 21.25 -21.40
N PRO A 223 -2.20 21.65 -22.07
CA PRO A 223 -1.19 20.70 -22.52
C PRO A 223 -0.48 19.97 -21.37
N ALA A 224 -0.21 20.66 -20.26
CA ALA A 224 0.44 20.06 -19.09
C ALA A 224 -0.40 18.92 -18.50
N LEU A 225 -1.72 19.09 -18.40
CA LEU A 225 -2.64 18.07 -17.90
C LEU A 225 -2.84 16.94 -18.92
N MET A 226 -2.81 17.23 -20.23
CA MET A 226 -2.92 16.18 -21.24
C MET A 226 -1.68 15.29 -21.31
N LYS A 227 -0.49 15.86 -21.15
CA LYS A 227 0.74 15.08 -20.97
C LYS A 227 0.67 14.20 -19.72
N ARG A 228 0.07 14.73 -18.64
CA ARG A 228 -0.18 13.97 -17.40
C ARG A 228 -1.08 12.76 -17.66
N VAL A 229 -2.23 12.98 -18.31
CA VAL A 229 -3.17 11.90 -18.68
C VAL A 229 -2.49 10.81 -19.49
N GLN A 230 -1.65 11.17 -20.47
CA GLN A 230 -0.95 10.18 -21.30
C GLN A 230 -0.05 9.24 -20.48
N TYR A 231 0.70 9.74 -19.48
CA TYR A 231 1.52 8.86 -18.64
C TYR A 231 0.67 8.04 -17.66
N LEU A 232 -0.43 8.61 -17.15
CA LEU A 232 -1.36 7.90 -16.25
C LEU A 232 -2.03 6.73 -16.98
N GLU A 233 -2.50 6.95 -18.22
CA GLU A 233 -3.05 5.91 -19.08
C GLU A 233 -2.02 4.83 -19.40
N LYS A 234 -0.78 5.22 -19.71
CA LYS A 234 0.33 4.27 -19.92
C LYS A 234 0.60 3.42 -18.67
N SER A 235 0.53 4.03 -17.48
CA SER A 235 0.73 3.35 -16.19
C SER A 235 -0.40 2.36 -15.87
N LEU A 236 -1.58 2.57 -16.44
CA LEU A 236 -2.78 1.75 -16.25
C LEU A 236 -3.06 0.81 -17.44
N ALA A 237 -2.21 0.79 -18.46
CA ALA A 237 -2.44 0.01 -19.69
C ALA A 237 -2.67 -1.48 -19.41
N ASN A 238 -1.96 -2.03 -18.42
CA ASN A 238 -2.03 -3.44 -18.04
C ASN A 238 -2.97 -3.70 -16.84
N SER A 239 -3.78 -2.71 -16.42
CA SER A 239 -4.69 -2.82 -15.27
C SER A 239 -5.80 -3.87 -15.45
N ARG A 240 -5.98 -4.37 -16.68
CA ARG A 240 -6.90 -5.47 -17.02
C ARG A 240 -6.20 -6.67 -17.63
N SER A 241 -4.86 -6.69 -17.64
CA SER A 241 -4.11 -7.79 -18.23
C SER A 241 -4.48 -9.12 -17.56
N GLU A 242 -4.53 -10.18 -18.36
CA GLU A 242 -4.69 -11.53 -17.84
C GLU A 242 -3.41 -12.12 -17.24
N ASP A 243 -2.25 -11.53 -17.57
CA ASP A 243 -0.96 -11.88 -17.01
C ASP A 243 -0.74 -11.24 -15.63
N ASN A 244 -0.32 -12.04 -14.65
CA ASN A 244 -0.15 -11.56 -13.28
C ASN A 244 1.09 -10.68 -13.10
N ALA A 245 2.15 -10.87 -13.88
CA ALA A 245 3.33 -10.01 -13.81
C ALA A 245 3.03 -8.62 -14.37
N GLU A 246 2.36 -8.55 -15.53
CA GLU A 246 1.90 -7.30 -16.12
C GLU A 246 0.87 -6.56 -15.24
N TYR A 247 -0.06 -7.30 -14.64
CA TYR A 247 -1.01 -6.72 -13.68
C TYR A 247 -0.32 -6.19 -12.42
N SER A 248 0.71 -6.90 -11.92
CA SER A 248 1.54 -6.45 -10.79
C SER A 248 2.29 -5.16 -11.10
N GLN A 249 2.79 -5.01 -12.33
CA GLN A 249 3.38 -3.75 -12.80
C GLN A 249 2.35 -2.61 -12.72
N SER A 250 1.10 -2.85 -13.11
CA SER A 250 0.04 -1.83 -13.02
C SER A 250 -0.28 -1.43 -11.59
N ILE A 251 -0.39 -2.40 -10.67
CA ILE A 251 -0.56 -2.11 -9.24
C ILE A 251 0.58 -1.22 -8.75
N LEU A 252 1.82 -1.57 -9.10
CA LEU A 252 3.01 -0.82 -8.69
C LEU A 252 2.95 0.61 -9.19
N LEU A 253 2.77 0.82 -10.50
CA LEU A 253 2.78 2.15 -11.09
C LEU A 253 1.62 3.02 -10.56
N PHE A 254 0.43 2.43 -10.47
CA PHE A 254 -0.74 3.11 -9.90
C PHE A 254 -0.49 3.52 -8.45
N SER A 255 0.01 2.60 -7.62
CA SER A 255 0.19 2.85 -6.20
C SER A 255 1.36 3.80 -5.90
N LEU A 256 2.48 3.66 -6.60
CA LEU A 256 3.67 4.47 -6.33
C LEU A 256 3.60 5.86 -6.95
N PHE A 257 3.02 6.01 -8.15
CA PHE A 257 3.10 7.28 -8.88
C PHE A 257 1.76 8.02 -8.93
N ILE A 258 0.64 7.31 -8.98
CA ILE A 258 -0.69 7.95 -9.05
C ILE A 258 -1.15 8.30 -7.64
N GLU A 259 -1.41 7.28 -6.82
CA GLU A 259 -1.88 7.43 -5.44
C GLU A 259 -0.87 8.19 -4.56
N HIS A 260 0.42 7.81 -4.62
CA HIS A 260 1.40 8.31 -3.66
C HIS A 260 2.10 9.62 -4.05
N VAL A 261 2.02 10.05 -5.31
CA VAL A 261 2.78 11.22 -5.80
C VAL A 261 1.92 12.24 -6.55
N SER A 262 1.12 11.79 -7.52
CA SER A 262 0.52 12.69 -8.52
C SER A 262 -0.23 13.86 -7.88
N LEU A 263 -1.07 13.59 -6.87
CA LEU A 263 -1.89 14.61 -6.22
C LEU A 263 -1.18 15.45 -5.16
N PHE A 264 -0.06 14.94 -4.63
CA PHE A 264 0.54 15.48 -3.40
C PHE A 264 1.15 16.87 -3.55
N SER A 265 1.63 17.23 -4.75
CA SER A 265 2.11 18.58 -4.99
C SER A 265 0.98 19.61 -4.92
N GLN A 266 -0.20 19.26 -5.43
CA GLN A 266 -1.37 20.12 -5.35
C GLN A 266 -1.90 20.21 -3.92
N PHE A 267 -1.87 19.10 -3.17
CA PHE A 267 -2.21 19.09 -1.75
C PHE A 267 -1.30 20.03 -0.94
N LEU A 268 0.02 19.94 -1.15
CA LEU A 268 1.00 20.82 -0.51
C LEU A 268 0.72 22.29 -0.82
N ILE A 269 0.51 22.62 -2.11
CA ILE A 269 0.24 24.01 -2.54
C ILE A 269 -1.03 24.55 -1.86
N ILE A 270 -2.14 23.80 -1.87
CA ILE A 270 -3.40 24.26 -1.28
C ILE A 270 -3.28 24.42 0.24
N MET A 271 -2.72 23.43 0.94
CA MET A 271 -2.57 23.48 2.41
C MET A 271 -1.62 24.62 2.84
N SER A 272 -0.66 25.00 2.00
CA SER A 272 0.27 26.09 2.30
C SER A 272 -0.40 27.45 2.45
N PHE A 273 -1.51 27.71 1.73
CA PHE A 273 -2.29 28.93 1.92
C PHE A 273 -2.87 29.03 3.33
N ASN A 274 -3.38 27.91 3.87
CA ASN A 274 -3.89 27.89 5.23
C ASN A 274 -2.74 28.00 6.23
N LYS A 275 -1.64 27.27 6.00
CA LYS A 275 -0.45 27.28 6.85
C LYS A 275 0.13 28.68 7.05
N HIS A 276 0.32 29.42 5.96
CA HIS A 276 1.06 30.68 5.97
C HIS A 276 0.17 31.92 5.98
N LYS A 277 -1.04 31.85 5.41
CA LYS A 277 -1.96 33.00 5.33
C LYS A 277 -3.26 32.82 6.09
N ASN A 278 -3.52 31.64 6.70
CA ASN A 278 -4.77 31.34 7.42
C ASN A 278 -6.02 31.48 6.50
N LEU A 279 -5.84 31.27 5.20
CA LEU A 279 -6.87 31.30 4.17
C LEU A 279 -7.28 29.89 3.76
N PHE A 280 -8.45 29.77 3.13
CA PHE A 280 -8.96 28.51 2.57
C PHE A 280 -9.03 27.34 3.57
N LYS A 281 -9.56 27.59 4.77
CA LYS A 281 -9.64 26.59 5.85
C LYS A 281 -10.50 25.39 5.50
N GLY A 282 -11.68 25.62 4.89
CA GLY A 282 -12.59 24.54 4.51
C GLY A 282 -11.95 23.64 3.46
N ILE A 283 -11.37 24.24 2.42
CA ILE A 283 -10.66 23.53 1.36
C ILE A 283 -9.44 22.80 1.92
N SER A 284 -8.64 23.44 2.78
CA SER A 284 -7.48 22.83 3.42
C SER A 284 -7.86 21.58 4.23
N ASN A 285 -8.98 21.62 4.96
CA ASN A 285 -9.46 20.44 5.72
C ASN A 285 -9.87 19.29 4.79
N ALA A 286 -10.54 19.60 3.66
CA ALA A 286 -10.91 18.60 2.67
C ALA A 286 -9.66 17.96 2.02
N VAL A 287 -8.69 18.79 1.63
CA VAL A 287 -7.42 18.33 1.07
C VAL A 287 -6.61 17.50 2.07
N GLU A 288 -6.55 17.91 3.34
CA GLU A 288 -5.91 17.12 4.40
C GLU A 288 -6.59 15.75 4.54
N ALA A 289 -7.92 15.71 4.54
CA ALA A 289 -8.68 14.46 4.62
C ALA A 289 -8.43 13.55 3.41
N THR A 290 -8.45 14.08 2.18
CA THR A 290 -8.08 13.33 0.96
C THR A 290 -6.65 12.80 1.07
N SER A 291 -5.69 13.65 1.44
CA SER A 291 -4.27 13.26 1.48
C SER A 291 -3.98 12.09 2.44
N LYS A 292 -4.74 11.97 3.53
CA LYS A 292 -4.67 10.84 4.46
C LYS A 292 -5.18 9.55 3.80
N GLU A 293 -6.28 9.61 3.06
CA GLU A 293 -6.83 8.45 2.34
C GLU A 293 -5.93 8.01 1.19
N GLU A 294 -5.41 8.94 0.39
CA GLU A 294 -4.44 8.62 -0.69
C GLU A 294 -3.14 8.02 -0.13
N GLN A 295 -2.69 8.47 1.05
CA GLN A 295 -1.56 7.85 1.74
C GLN A 295 -1.88 6.41 2.18
N ILE A 296 -3.11 6.13 2.64
CA ILE A 296 -3.57 4.77 2.98
C ILE A 296 -3.59 3.90 1.71
N HIS A 297 -4.11 4.40 0.61
CA HIS A 297 -4.20 3.68 -0.67
C HIS A 297 -2.81 3.30 -1.21
N GLY A 298 -1.90 4.28 -1.28
CA GLY A 298 -0.52 4.04 -1.72
C GLY A 298 0.22 3.03 -0.83
N LEU A 299 0.05 3.11 0.50
CA LEU A 299 0.65 2.14 1.43
C LEU A 299 0.11 0.72 1.24
N PHE A 300 -1.19 0.57 0.97
CA PHE A 300 -1.77 -0.74 0.68
C PHE A 300 -1.14 -1.34 -0.58
N GLY A 301 -1.04 -0.55 -1.65
CA GLY A 301 -0.41 -0.95 -2.89
C GLY A 301 1.07 -1.34 -2.74
N ILE A 302 1.85 -0.58 -1.96
CA ILE A 302 3.24 -0.90 -1.63
C ILE A 302 3.34 -2.25 -0.91
N ASN A 303 2.51 -2.47 0.12
CA ASN A 303 2.52 -3.74 0.85
C ASN A 303 2.11 -4.91 -0.04
N LEU A 304 1.12 -4.70 -0.91
CA LEU A 304 0.68 -5.67 -1.88
C LEU A 304 1.80 -6.07 -2.85
N ILE A 305 2.55 -5.10 -3.38
CA ILE A 305 3.71 -5.35 -4.24
C ILE A 305 4.83 -6.06 -3.50
N ASN A 306 5.11 -5.69 -2.26
CA ASN A 306 6.12 -6.38 -1.47
C ASN A 306 5.76 -7.85 -1.21
N ILE A 307 4.47 -8.16 -1.03
CA ILE A 307 3.98 -9.54 -0.95
C ILE A 307 4.18 -10.26 -2.29
N ILE A 308 3.74 -9.66 -3.40
CA ILE A 308 3.91 -10.25 -4.74
C ILE A 308 5.39 -10.52 -5.03
N LYS A 309 6.28 -9.60 -4.69
CA LYS A 309 7.74 -9.74 -4.84
C LYS A 309 8.32 -10.86 -3.99
N GLN A 310 7.78 -11.11 -2.80
CA GLN A 310 8.18 -12.26 -1.97
C GLN A 310 7.70 -13.60 -2.57
N GLU A 311 6.51 -13.62 -3.16
CA GLU A 311 5.93 -14.84 -3.74
C GLU A 311 6.51 -15.18 -5.12
N HIS A 312 6.82 -14.14 -5.92
CA HIS A 312 7.29 -14.17 -7.30
C HIS A 312 8.52 -13.27 -7.51
N PRO A 313 9.68 -13.57 -6.88
CA PRO A 313 10.87 -12.73 -6.98
C PRO A 313 11.42 -12.59 -8.40
N ASP A 314 11.21 -13.61 -9.24
CA ASP A 314 11.70 -13.65 -10.63
C ASP A 314 11.06 -12.59 -11.53
N TRP A 315 9.91 -12.01 -11.14
CA TRP A 315 9.26 -10.93 -11.88
C TRP A 315 9.90 -9.55 -11.63
N PHE A 316 10.66 -9.42 -10.54
CA PHE A 316 11.26 -8.15 -10.10
C PHE A 316 12.77 -8.18 -10.35
N ASP A 317 13.14 -8.52 -11.58
CA ASP A 317 14.52 -8.57 -12.02
C ASP A 317 15.09 -7.16 -12.31
N ARG A 318 16.32 -7.13 -12.82
CA ARG A 318 16.99 -5.88 -13.16
C ARG A 318 16.31 -5.13 -14.32
N ALA A 319 15.76 -5.84 -15.30
CA ALA A 319 15.09 -5.21 -16.43
C ALA A 319 13.82 -4.49 -15.96
N PHE A 320 13.07 -5.13 -15.06
CA PHE A 320 11.94 -4.52 -14.38
C PHE A 320 12.33 -3.25 -13.61
N GLU A 321 13.40 -3.31 -12.80
CA GLU A 321 13.89 -2.13 -12.06
C GLU A 321 14.26 -0.97 -12.99
N GLU A 322 14.98 -1.25 -14.09
CA GLU A 322 15.36 -0.26 -15.09
C GLU A 322 14.13 0.39 -15.75
N GLU A 323 13.08 -0.38 -16.01
CA GLU A 323 11.81 0.12 -16.54
C GLU A 323 11.08 1.02 -15.53
N ILE A 324 10.98 0.61 -14.26
CA ILE A 324 10.36 1.43 -13.21
C ILE A 324 11.10 2.75 -13.04
N VAL A 325 12.44 2.74 -13.05
CA VAL A 325 13.26 3.97 -12.97
C VAL A 325 12.98 4.88 -14.16
N LYS A 326 12.86 4.34 -15.38
CA LYS A 326 12.52 5.11 -16.56
C LYS A 326 11.14 5.78 -16.42
N ILE A 327 10.11 5.02 -16.02
CA ILE A 327 8.75 5.55 -15.85
C ILE A 327 8.72 6.60 -14.73
N CYS A 328 9.47 6.40 -13.65
CA CYS A 328 9.58 7.38 -12.56
C CYS A 328 10.13 8.72 -13.05
N ARG A 329 11.14 8.72 -13.92
CA ARG A 329 11.67 9.95 -14.54
C ARG A 329 10.64 10.61 -15.47
N GLU A 330 9.93 9.83 -16.28
CA GLU A 330 8.85 10.33 -17.14
C GLU A 330 7.73 10.97 -16.31
N ALA A 331 7.32 10.34 -15.21
CA ALA A 331 6.32 10.85 -14.28
C ALA A 331 6.77 12.15 -13.62
N PHE A 332 8.02 12.23 -13.15
CA PHE A 332 8.58 13.46 -12.58
C PHE A 332 8.57 14.63 -13.57
N GLU A 333 9.02 14.41 -14.81
CA GLU A 333 8.99 15.48 -15.81
C GLU A 333 7.55 15.89 -16.17
N SER A 334 6.59 14.98 -16.12
CA SER A 334 5.18 15.36 -16.30
C SER A 334 4.65 16.20 -15.13
N GLU A 335 4.90 15.80 -13.89
CA GLU A 335 4.45 16.56 -12.71
C GLU A 335 5.13 17.92 -12.63
N LYS A 336 6.39 18.03 -13.05
CA LYS A 336 7.10 19.31 -13.17
C LYS A 336 6.40 20.27 -14.14
N GLU A 337 5.89 19.79 -15.27
CA GLU A 337 5.10 20.63 -16.19
C GLU A 337 3.77 21.07 -15.58
N VAL A 338 3.11 20.19 -14.80
CA VAL A 338 1.90 20.55 -14.06
C VAL A 338 2.20 21.64 -13.04
N VAL A 339 3.29 21.52 -12.28
CA VAL A 339 3.72 22.55 -11.33
C VAL A 339 4.05 23.87 -12.04
N ASN A 340 4.78 23.84 -13.16
CA ASN A 340 5.05 25.04 -13.97
C ASN A 340 3.74 25.73 -14.39
N TRP A 341 2.76 24.96 -14.83
CA TRP A 341 1.45 25.47 -15.21
C TRP A 341 0.66 26.05 -14.03
N ILE A 342 0.73 25.42 -12.85
CA ILE A 342 0.09 25.95 -11.63
C ILE A 342 0.61 27.36 -11.31
N PHE A 343 1.92 27.56 -11.43
CA PHE A 343 2.59 28.84 -11.17
C PHE A 343 2.75 29.74 -12.41
N GLU A 344 1.98 29.54 -13.49
CA GLU A 344 2.17 30.28 -14.76
C GLU A 344 2.02 31.81 -14.65
N LYS A 345 1.32 32.30 -13.62
CA LYS A 345 1.16 33.73 -13.31
C LYS A 345 2.18 34.28 -12.31
N GLY A 346 3.05 33.42 -11.78
CA GLY A 346 4.07 33.74 -10.79
C GLY A 346 4.00 32.82 -9.56
N GLU A 347 5.12 32.75 -8.86
CA GLU A 347 5.25 31.98 -7.61
C GLU A 347 4.55 32.66 -6.43
N LEU A 348 4.30 31.88 -5.38
CA LEU A 348 3.73 32.36 -4.12
C LEU A 348 4.85 32.84 -3.21
N GLU A 349 4.63 33.94 -2.50
CA GLU A 349 5.63 34.51 -1.58
C GLU A 349 6.08 33.51 -0.50
N PHE A 350 5.18 32.62 -0.08
CA PHE A 350 5.40 31.63 0.97
C PHE A 350 5.66 30.21 0.45
N MET A 351 5.69 30.00 -0.87
CA MET A 351 5.90 28.67 -1.48
C MET A 351 6.48 28.83 -2.89
N SER A 352 7.79 28.61 -3.02
CA SER A 352 8.44 28.61 -4.33
C SER A 352 8.19 27.31 -5.08
N LYS A 353 8.32 27.35 -6.41
CA LYS A 353 8.24 26.15 -7.23
C LYS A 353 9.32 25.15 -6.87
N ASP A 354 10.52 25.63 -6.55
CA ASP A 354 11.66 24.76 -6.25
C ASP A 354 11.41 23.90 -5.00
N VAL A 355 10.79 24.47 -3.95
CA VAL A 355 10.35 23.68 -2.77
C VAL A 355 9.37 22.57 -3.19
N VAL A 356 8.38 22.88 -4.04
CA VAL A 356 7.41 21.88 -4.52
C VAL A 356 8.09 20.79 -5.35
N LEU A 357 9.06 21.15 -6.21
CA LEU A 357 9.78 20.17 -7.03
C LEU A 357 10.68 19.26 -6.19
N GLU A 358 11.37 19.80 -5.18
CA GLU A 358 12.15 19.00 -4.23
C GLU A 358 11.24 18.04 -3.44
N PHE A 359 10.09 18.52 -2.99
CA PHE A 359 9.09 17.69 -2.34
C PHE A 359 8.65 16.51 -3.23
N ILE A 360 8.36 16.74 -4.51
CA ILE A 360 7.99 15.68 -5.46
C ILE A 360 9.13 14.68 -5.64
N LYS A 361 10.39 15.14 -5.82
CA LYS A 361 11.56 14.26 -5.92
C LYS A 361 11.70 13.36 -4.70
N GLN A 362 11.53 13.92 -3.50
CA GLN A 362 11.61 13.16 -2.26
C GLN A 362 10.50 12.12 -2.17
N ARG A 363 9.28 12.44 -2.59
CA ARG A 363 8.18 11.46 -2.64
C ARG A 363 8.50 10.31 -3.58
N PHE A 364 8.96 10.59 -4.81
CA PHE A 364 9.40 9.53 -5.72
C PHE A 364 10.53 8.66 -5.15
N ASN A 365 11.54 9.27 -4.53
CA ASN A 365 12.61 8.53 -3.87
C ASN A 365 12.07 7.62 -2.77
N ASN A 366 11.18 8.13 -1.91
CA ASN A 366 10.53 7.34 -0.86
C ASN A 366 9.73 6.16 -1.45
N SER A 367 8.97 6.40 -2.52
CA SER A 367 8.19 5.37 -3.21
C SER A 367 9.10 4.27 -3.77
N LEU A 368 10.20 4.61 -4.44
CA LEU A 368 11.18 3.64 -4.96
C LEU A 368 11.84 2.85 -3.82
N GLN A 369 12.26 3.53 -2.75
CA GLN A 369 12.89 2.86 -1.61
C GLN A 369 11.95 1.90 -0.89
N SER A 370 10.64 2.19 -0.86
CA SER A 370 9.63 1.34 -0.22
C SER A 370 9.48 -0.05 -0.84
N ILE A 371 9.93 -0.22 -2.09
CA ILE A 371 9.96 -1.49 -2.83
C ILE A 371 11.39 -2.01 -3.06
N GLY A 372 12.39 -1.37 -2.43
CA GLY A 372 13.80 -1.77 -2.48
C GLY A 372 14.58 -1.26 -3.70
N ILE A 373 14.07 -0.28 -4.45
CA ILE A 373 14.79 0.38 -5.53
C ILE A 373 15.56 1.59 -4.97
N ARG A 374 16.77 1.83 -5.47
CA ARG A 374 17.61 2.96 -5.00
C ARG A 374 17.00 4.30 -5.39
N LYS A 375 17.28 5.34 -4.59
CA LYS A 375 16.92 6.73 -4.93
C LYS A 375 17.55 7.14 -6.26
N ILE A 376 16.81 7.92 -7.06
CA ILE A 376 17.23 8.33 -8.41
C ILE A 376 17.32 9.85 -8.61
N PHE A 377 16.78 10.60 -7.65
CA PHE A 377 16.87 12.06 -7.60
C PHE A 377 17.75 12.47 -6.43
N ASP A 378 18.68 13.40 -6.68
CA ASP A 378 19.32 14.16 -5.62
C ASP A 378 18.38 15.29 -5.20
N THR A 379 18.30 15.50 -3.88
CA THR A 379 17.39 16.46 -3.27
C THR A 379 18.16 17.52 -2.48
N ASP A 380 17.62 18.74 -2.45
CA ASP A 380 18.13 19.83 -1.62
C ASP A 380 17.46 19.79 -0.24
N GLU A 381 18.22 19.45 0.80
CA GLU A 381 17.73 19.33 2.17
C GLU A 381 17.20 20.65 2.75
N ALA A 382 17.75 21.80 2.32
CA ALA A 382 17.30 23.09 2.82
C ALA A 382 15.90 23.43 2.30
N LEU A 383 15.65 23.20 1.01
CA LEU A 383 14.34 23.39 0.40
C LEU A 383 13.32 22.37 0.89
N LEU A 384 13.71 21.11 1.08
CA LEU A 384 12.82 20.08 1.60
C LEU A 384 12.25 20.44 2.98
N LYS A 385 13.09 21.01 3.84
CA LYS A 385 12.71 21.39 5.20
C LYS A 385 11.55 22.39 5.24
N GLU A 386 11.39 23.21 4.20
CA GLU A 386 10.27 24.15 4.07
C GLU A 386 8.92 23.44 3.89
N SER A 387 8.93 22.17 3.45
CA SER A 387 7.75 21.33 3.24
C SER A 387 7.51 20.28 4.35
N ASP A 388 8.40 20.17 5.35
CA ASP A 388 8.32 19.13 6.40
C ASP A 388 7.00 19.14 7.17
N TRP A 389 6.44 20.34 7.39
CA TRP A 389 5.16 20.52 8.10
C TRP A 389 4.00 19.76 7.45
N PHE A 390 4.07 19.51 6.12
CA PHE A 390 3.06 18.75 5.41
C PHE A 390 3.04 17.29 5.88
N TYR A 391 4.21 16.68 6.07
CA TYR A 391 4.30 15.32 6.57
C TYR A 391 3.80 15.21 8.02
N ASP A 392 4.02 16.22 8.85
CA ASP A 392 3.48 16.24 10.21
C ASP A 392 1.95 16.26 10.24
N GLU A 393 1.33 17.01 9.30
CA GLU A 393 -0.13 17.13 9.17
C GLU A 393 -0.77 15.85 8.57
N VAL A 394 -0.10 15.20 7.60
CA VAL A 394 -0.65 14.03 6.89
C VAL A 394 -0.28 12.69 7.55
N ILE A 395 0.95 12.51 8.01
CA ILE A 395 1.48 11.20 8.47
C ILE A 395 1.26 10.96 9.97
N GLY A 396 1.02 12.01 10.76
CA GLY A 396 0.67 11.87 12.18
C GLY A 396 1.62 10.96 12.97
N THR A 397 2.86 11.39 13.23
CA THR A 397 3.81 10.82 14.20
C THR A 397 3.83 9.27 14.33
N LYS A 398 4.63 8.60 13.48
CA LYS A 398 5.00 7.15 13.51
C LYS A 398 3.92 6.18 13.00
N HIS A 399 4.33 5.24 12.13
CA HIS A 399 3.50 4.21 11.49
C HIS A 399 2.53 3.45 12.42
N GLY A 400 2.82 3.29 13.72
CA GLY A 400 1.93 2.64 14.68
C GLY A 400 0.75 3.50 15.15
N ASP A 401 0.84 4.83 15.05
CA ASP A 401 -0.23 5.78 15.40
C ASP A 401 -1.16 6.07 14.22
N PHE A 402 -0.71 5.83 12.99
CA PHE A 402 -1.49 6.09 11.76
C PHE A 402 -2.81 5.30 11.73
N PHE A 403 -2.81 4.07 12.24
CA PHE A 403 -4.00 3.22 12.35
C PHE A 403 -4.83 3.46 13.63
N ASN A 404 -4.35 4.29 14.56
CA ASN A 404 -4.91 4.43 15.91
C ASN A 404 -5.34 5.86 16.29
N LYS A 405 -4.99 6.89 15.51
CA LYS A 405 -5.45 8.26 15.76
C LYS A 405 -6.86 8.49 15.22
N LYS A 406 -7.78 8.88 16.10
CA LYS A 406 -9.05 9.50 15.69
C LYS A 406 -8.75 10.82 14.96
N SER A 407 -9.32 11.00 13.78
CA SER A 407 -9.40 12.31 13.14
C SER A 407 -10.00 13.31 14.14
N ILE A 408 -9.33 14.44 14.34
CA ILE A 408 -9.69 15.41 15.37
C ILE A 408 -11.04 16.01 14.99
N ASN A 409 -12.06 15.71 15.80
CA ASN A 409 -13.43 16.25 15.81
C ASN A 409 -13.73 17.35 14.78
N TYR A 410 -14.18 16.97 13.58
CA TYR A 410 -14.96 17.89 12.75
C TYR A 410 -16.28 18.15 13.44
N ASN A 411 -16.60 19.43 13.61
CA ASN A 411 -17.79 19.86 14.34
C ASN A 411 -19.02 19.50 13.48
N LYS A 412 -19.63 18.33 13.74
CA LYS A 412 -20.79 17.74 13.03
C LYS A 412 -22.09 18.60 13.03
N LYS A 413 -22.01 19.90 13.34
CA LYS A 413 -23.15 20.81 13.51
C LYS A 413 -23.24 21.95 12.50
N ASN A 414 -22.35 22.05 11.53
CA ASN A 414 -22.48 23.03 10.44
C ASN A 414 -23.05 22.35 9.20
N LYS A 415 -24.22 22.80 8.72
CA LYS A 415 -24.77 22.39 7.42
C LYS A 415 -23.90 23.00 6.32
N SER A 416 -23.59 22.21 5.28
CA SER A 416 -22.97 22.75 4.07
C SER A 416 -23.97 23.63 3.31
N ILE A 417 -23.41 24.58 2.57
CA ILE A 417 -24.13 25.61 1.82
C ILE A 417 -24.10 25.21 0.35
N THR A 418 -25.25 25.28 -0.33
CA THR A 418 -25.38 24.94 -1.76
C THR A 418 -25.05 26.15 -2.63
N SER A 419 -24.93 25.93 -3.94
CA SER A 419 -24.81 27.03 -4.91
C SER A 419 -25.99 28.00 -4.81
N ASP A 420 -27.21 27.49 -4.59
CA ASP A 420 -28.43 28.29 -4.38
C ASP A 420 -28.38 29.20 -3.14
N ASP A 421 -27.59 28.85 -2.13
CA ASP A 421 -27.45 29.67 -0.91
C ASP A 421 -26.48 30.86 -1.10
N LEU A 422 -25.71 30.87 -2.19
CA LEU A 422 -24.67 31.88 -2.49
C LEU A 422 -25.14 32.96 -3.49
N PHE A 423 -26.38 32.88 -4.00
CA PHE A 423 -26.96 33.79 -4.99
C PHE A 423 -28.28 34.42 -4.56
#